data_AF-A0AAV4JX61-F1
#
_entry.id   AF-A0AAV4JX61-F1
#
_cell.length_a   1.000
_cell.length_b   1.000
_cell.length_c   1.000
_cell.angle_alpha   90.00
_cell.angle_beta   90.00
_cell.angle_gamma   90.00
#
_symmetry.space_group_name_H-M   'P 1'
#
loop_
_entity.id
_entity.type
_entity.pdbx_description
1 polymer ?
#
loop_
_entity_poly.entity_id
_entity_poly.type
_entity_poly.pdbx_seq_one_letter_code
_entity_poly.pdbx_strand_id
1 'polypeptide(L)'
;MATSTAGAAAQQKFSNVRRRLDQLGYKQTLGIESLPLVEKLFADLIHTTESLKNAKLDLSKKTEVVSDVDSAVEPYKSDNAKLIRENNEMHMALIKQKEEADTTIRELKASLRDLEHKNADLTFLNNQYVHKAKQLERESRDKSETILQLQEKNFHAVVHTPGGRKKSIPFRRQRMEIDQAVPPNDGIGFHVPPPDDPYVADLLQVADARIAELEMAVNSAADQKDVTDRKLQGFREQHEAASLSPSCLRKEQECKM
;
A
#
# COMPACT_ATOMS: atom_id res chain seq x y z
N MET A 1 28.77 -90.44 61.95
CA MET A 1 29.26 -89.07 62.23
C MET A 1 28.75 -88.00 61.24
N ALA A 2 27.75 -88.28 60.39
CA ALA A 2 27.28 -87.32 59.36
C ALA A 2 26.12 -86.39 59.80
N THR A 3 25.50 -86.62 60.96
CA THR A 3 24.32 -85.86 61.43
C THR A 3 24.67 -84.58 62.21
N SER A 4 25.90 -84.47 62.74
CA SER A 4 26.38 -83.29 63.49
C SER A 4 26.63 -82.07 62.59
N THR A 5 27.15 -82.29 61.38
CA THR A 5 27.47 -81.22 60.41
C THR A 5 26.23 -80.58 59.79
N ALA A 6 25.17 -81.35 59.56
CA ALA A 6 23.89 -80.82 59.05
C ALA A 6 23.16 -79.94 60.09
N GLY A 7 23.20 -80.34 61.37
CA GLY A 7 22.67 -79.53 62.48
C GLY A 7 23.43 -78.22 62.67
N ALA A 8 24.76 -78.25 62.57
CA ALA A 8 25.59 -77.05 62.66
C ALA A 8 25.30 -76.04 61.54
N ALA A 9 25.14 -76.50 60.30
CA ALA A 9 24.79 -75.65 59.17
C ALA A 9 23.37 -75.07 59.29
N ALA A 10 22.40 -75.84 59.78
CA ALA A 10 21.04 -75.37 60.04
C ALA A 10 21.00 -74.32 61.16
N GLN A 11 21.79 -74.50 62.22
CA GLN A 11 21.91 -73.54 63.33
C GLN A 11 22.54 -72.22 62.87
N GLN A 12 23.51 -72.28 61.95
CA GLN A 12 24.17 -71.12 61.37
C GLN A 12 23.24 -70.33 60.43
N LYS A 13 22.43 -71.03 59.63
CA LYS A 13 21.37 -70.42 58.82
C LYS A 13 20.28 -69.80 59.69
N PHE A 14 19.90 -70.47 60.77
CA PHE A 14 18.93 -69.98 61.74
C PHE A 14 19.37 -68.67 62.37
N SER A 15 20.60 -68.60 62.86
CA SER A 15 21.14 -67.37 63.47
C SER A 15 21.26 -66.22 62.47
N ASN A 16 21.62 -66.49 61.21
CA ASN A 16 21.71 -65.49 60.15
C ASN A 16 20.34 -64.90 59.76
N VAL A 17 19.34 -65.76 59.51
CA VAL A 17 17.97 -65.32 59.19
C VAL A 17 17.36 -64.61 60.39
N ARG A 18 17.59 -65.12 61.61
CA ARG A 18 17.09 -64.49 62.84
C ARG A 18 17.66 -63.10 63.04
N ARG A 19 18.98 -62.92 62.88
CA ARG A 19 19.64 -61.62 63.01
C ARG A 19 19.09 -60.61 62.00
N ARG A 20 18.83 -61.02 60.76
CA ARG A 20 18.23 -60.17 59.72
C ARG A 20 16.78 -59.78 60.05
N LEU A 21 15.98 -60.71 60.55
CA LEU A 21 14.61 -60.44 61.00
C LEU A 21 14.57 -59.50 62.21
N ASP A 22 15.46 -59.71 63.19
CA ASP A 22 15.59 -58.84 64.37
C ASP A 22 15.99 -57.41 63.98
N GLN A 23 16.89 -57.26 62.99
CA GLN A 23 17.26 -55.95 62.45
C GLN A 23 16.09 -55.22 61.79
N LEU A 24 15.13 -55.95 61.23
CA LEU A 24 13.89 -55.42 60.68
C LEU A 24 12.77 -55.28 61.73
N GLY A 25 13.04 -55.63 62.99
CA GLY A 25 12.10 -55.52 64.10
C GLY A 25 11.15 -56.71 64.27
N TYR A 26 11.28 -57.77 63.48
CA TYR A 26 10.46 -58.98 63.57
C TYR A 26 10.97 -59.89 64.70
N LYS A 27 10.44 -59.70 65.92
CA LYS A 27 10.94 -60.36 67.13
C LYS A 27 10.22 -61.67 67.49
N GLN A 28 9.17 -62.08 66.78
CA GLN A 28 8.41 -63.32 67.05
C GLN A 28 9.30 -64.57 67.03
N THR A 29 8.96 -65.58 67.85
CA THR A 29 9.69 -66.84 67.93
C THR A 29 9.57 -67.63 66.62
N LEU A 30 10.68 -68.21 66.15
CA LEU A 30 10.75 -68.93 64.86
C LEU A 30 11.11 -70.40 65.10
N GLY A 31 10.35 -71.32 64.50
CA GLY A 31 10.64 -72.75 64.54
C GLY A 31 11.62 -73.18 63.45
N ILE A 32 12.48 -74.17 63.74
CA ILE A 32 13.51 -74.67 62.82
C ILE A 32 12.90 -75.22 61.51
N GLU A 33 11.73 -75.86 61.58
CA GLU A 33 11.02 -76.42 60.42
C GLU A 33 10.58 -75.36 59.40
N SER A 34 10.32 -74.13 59.85
CA SER A 34 9.86 -73.03 58.99
C SER A 34 11.00 -72.27 58.30
N LEU A 35 12.24 -72.53 58.70
CA LEU A 35 13.42 -71.77 58.29
C LEU A 35 13.65 -71.73 56.76
N PRO A 36 13.56 -72.86 56.01
CA PRO A 36 13.82 -72.84 54.57
C PRO A 36 12.80 -72.02 53.77
N LEU A 37 11.55 -71.98 54.24
CA LEU A 37 10.49 -71.19 53.61
C LEU A 37 10.71 -69.69 53.86
N VAL A 38 11.00 -69.33 55.11
CA VAL A 38 11.28 -67.93 55.49
C VAL A 38 12.49 -67.40 54.74
N GLU A 39 13.55 -68.20 54.58
CA GLU A 39 14.73 -67.82 53.82
C GLU A 39 14.41 -67.51 52.34
N LYS A 40 13.58 -68.35 51.69
CA LYS A 40 13.13 -68.12 50.31
C LYS A 40 12.25 -66.87 50.19
N LEU A 41 11.24 -66.73 51.05
CA LEU A 41 10.36 -65.54 51.04
C LEU A 41 11.15 -64.25 51.28
N PHE A 42 12.16 -64.30 52.15
CA PHE A 42 13.02 -63.16 52.42
C PHE A 42 13.91 -62.81 51.23
N ALA A 43 14.46 -63.83 50.55
CA ALA A 43 15.22 -63.64 49.32
C ALA A 43 14.34 -63.04 48.21
N ASP A 44 13.12 -63.55 48.02
CA ASP A 44 12.16 -63.03 47.04
C ASP A 44 11.75 -61.58 47.35
N LEU A 45 11.54 -61.25 48.63
CA LEU A 45 11.21 -59.89 49.06
C LEU A 45 12.36 -58.91 48.81
N ILE A 46 13.59 -59.31 49.11
CA ILE A 46 14.78 -58.51 48.79
C ILE A 46 14.89 -58.32 47.27
N HIS A 47 14.77 -59.41 46.49
CA HIS A 47 14.89 -59.35 45.04
C HIS A 47 13.80 -58.47 44.41
N THR A 48 12.54 -58.58 44.85
CA THR A 48 11.42 -57.78 44.34
C THR A 48 11.57 -56.30 44.73
N THR A 49 12.00 -55.99 45.96
CA THR A 49 12.23 -54.61 46.40
C THR A 49 13.43 -53.96 45.69
N GLU A 50 14.50 -54.70 45.47
CA GLU A 50 15.66 -54.26 44.68
C GLU A 50 15.29 -54.07 43.21
N SER A 51 14.55 -55.01 42.61
CA SER A 51 14.04 -54.88 41.24
C SER A 51 13.12 -53.68 41.08
N LEU A 52 12.21 -53.45 42.04
CA LEU A 52 11.33 -52.28 42.05
C LEU A 52 12.13 -50.97 42.18
N LYS A 53 13.14 -50.94 43.04
CA LYS A 53 14.03 -49.78 43.20
C LYS A 53 14.78 -49.48 41.89
N ASN A 54 15.33 -50.50 41.24
CA ASN A 54 16.03 -50.36 39.97
C ASN A 54 15.09 -49.88 38.86
N ALA A 55 13.89 -50.48 38.76
CA ALA A 55 12.88 -50.05 37.81
C ALA A 55 12.47 -48.57 38.01
N LYS A 56 12.32 -48.11 39.27
CA LYS A 56 12.03 -46.70 39.57
C LYS A 56 13.16 -45.77 39.15
N LEU A 57 14.41 -46.14 39.41
CA LEU A 57 15.58 -45.35 39.00
C LEU A 57 15.67 -45.24 37.48
N ASP A 58 15.44 -46.34 36.76
CA ASP A 58 15.46 -46.33 35.29
C ASP A 58 14.31 -45.49 34.72
N LEU A 59 13.14 -45.53 35.34
CA LEU A 59 11.99 -44.73 34.93
C LEU A 59 12.23 -43.23 35.18
N SER A 60 12.89 -42.88 36.29
CA SER A 60 13.35 -41.51 36.56
C SER A 60 14.33 -41.02 35.49
N LYS A 61 15.37 -41.82 35.19
CA LYS A 61 16.35 -41.48 34.14
C LYS A 61 15.70 -41.31 32.78
N LYS A 62 14.79 -42.22 32.40
CA LYS A 62 14.04 -42.10 31.13
C LYS A 62 13.20 -40.83 31.09
N THR A 63 12.57 -40.46 32.21
CA THR A 63 11.78 -39.24 32.30
C THR A 63 12.65 -38.00 32.13
N GLU A 64 13.83 -37.96 32.76
CA GLU A 64 14.80 -36.88 32.58
C GLU A 64 15.26 -36.78 31.12
N VAL A 65 15.63 -37.89 30.49
CA VAL A 65 16.04 -37.92 29.07
C VAL A 65 14.91 -37.43 28.16
N VAL A 66 13.67 -37.87 28.40
CA VAL A 66 12.51 -37.39 27.61
C VAL A 66 12.33 -35.88 27.79
N SER A 67 12.43 -35.37 29.02
CA SER A 67 12.29 -33.94 29.28
C SER A 67 13.40 -33.10 28.62
N ASP A 68 14.63 -33.62 28.59
CA ASP A 68 15.78 -32.96 27.95
C ASP A 68 15.62 -32.94 26.42
N VAL A 69 15.21 -34.06 25.83
CA VAL A 69 14.90 -34.14 24.40
C VAL A 69 13.77 -33.19 24.03
N ASP A 70 12.69 -33.13 24.80
CA ASP A 70 11.57 -32.24 24.49
C ASP A 70 12.01 -30.76 24.61
N SER A 71 12.83 -30.43 25.62
CA SER A 71 13.42 -29.10 25.76
C SER A 71 14.33 -28.72 24.58
N ALA A 72 15.09 -29.68 24.04
CA ALA A 72 15.94 -29.47 22.87
C ALA A 72 15.14 -29.32 21.57
N VAL A 73 13.98 -29.97 21.45
CA VAL A 73 13.14 -29.96 20.23
C VAL A 73 12.15 -28.79 20.22
N GLU A 74 11.72 -28.30 21.38
CA GLU A 74 10.80 -27.17 21.52
C GLU A 74 11.16 -25.90 20.71
N PRO A 75 12.43 -25.41 20.69
CA PRO A 75 12.77 -24.25 19.86
C PRO A 75 12.55 -24.50 18.36
N TYR A 76 12.87 -25.71 17.88
CA TYR A 76 12.65 -26.07 16.48
C TYR A 76 11.18 -26.19 16.12
N LYS A 77 10.34 -26.72 17.03
CA LYS A 77 8.89 -26.75 16.85
C LYS A 77 8.32 -25.33 16.74
N SER A 78 8.74 -24.45 17.65
CA SER A 78 8.32 -23.05 17.68
C SER A 78 8.72 -22.28 16.43
N ASP A 79 9.98 -22.43 15.99
CA ASP A 79 10.47 -21.75 14.79
C ASP A 79 9.86 -22.31 13.52
N ASN A 80 9.67 -23.63 13.40
CA ASN A 80 8.94 -24.21 12.27
C ASN A 80 7.50 -23.68 12.21
N ALA A 81 6.82 -23.53 13.35
CA ALA A 81 5.47 -22.97 13.39
C ALA A 81 5.44 -21.48 12.98
N LYS A 82 6.50 -20.71 13.24
CA LYS A 82 6.65 -19.33 12.73
C LYS A 82 6.89 -19.34 11.22
N LEU A 83 7.86 -20.13 10.76
CA LEU A 83 8.22 -20.22 9.34
C LEU A 83 7.04 -20.66 8.48
N ILE A 84 6.22 -21.61 8.93
CA ILE A 84 5.01 -22.04 8.21
C ILE A 84 4.01 -20.88 8.11
N ARG A 85 3.81 -20.10 9.18
CA ARG A 85 2.91 -18.93 9.15
C ARG A 85 3.43 -17.87 8.18
N GLU A 86 4.70 -17.51 8.27
CA GLU A 86 5.33 -16.53 7.38
C GLU A 86 5.30 -17.00 5.93
N ASN A 87 5.57 -18.28 5.66
CA ASN A 87 5.52 -18.84 4.32
C ASN A 87 4.11 -18.76 3.73
N ASN A 88 3.09 -19.11 4.51
CA ASN A 88 1.70 -19.02 4.08
C ASN A 88 1.26 -17.57 3.85
N GLU A 89 1.65 -16.65 4.73
CA GLU A 89 1.37 -15.21 4.59
C GLU A 89 2.03 -14.64 3.33
N MET A 90 3.31 -14.93 3.12
CA MET A 90 4.05 -14.52 1.92
C MET A 90 3.44 -15.12 0.65
N HIS A 91 3.00 -16.38 0.69
CA HIS A 91 2.32 -17.01 -0.44
C HIS A 91 1.00 -16.32 -0.77
N MET A 92 0.18 -15.98 0.23
CA MET A 92 -1.06 -15.22 0.03
C MET A 92 -0.78 -13.81 -0.51
N ALA A 93 0.24 -13.12 0.02
CA ALA A 93 0.64 -11.80 -0.44
C ALA A 93 1.09 -11.82 -1.91
N LEU A 94 1.88 -12.84 -2.30
CA LEU A 94 2.31 -13.03 -3.70
C LEU A 94 1.14 -13.26 -4.65
N ILE A 95 0.17 -14.09 -4.26
CA ILE A 95 -1.03 -14.32 -5.06
C ILE A 95 -1.79 -13.00 -5.25
N LYS A 96 -2.08 -12.29 -4.16
CA LYS A 96 -2.81 -11.03 -4.21
C LYS A 96 -2.09 -9.98 -5.06
N GLN A 97 -0.80 -9.81 -4.87
CA GLN A 97 -0.01 -8.85 -5.64
C GLN A 97 0.03 -9.20 -7.13
N LYS A 98 0.08 -10.49 -7.48
CA LYS A 98 0.01 -10.94 -8.87
C LYS A 98 -1.36 -10.65 -9.48
N GLU A 99 -2.45 -10.90 -8.75
CA GLU A 99 -3.80 -10.59 -9.21
C GLU A 99 -3.99 -9.09 -9.43
N GLU A 100 -3.54 -8.24 -8.51
CA GLU A 100 -3.56 -6.77 -8.63
C GLU A 100 -2.71 -6.26 -9.80
N ALA A 101 -1.54 -6.87 -10.04
CA ALA A 101 -0.73 -6.55 -11.20
C ALA A 101 -1.42 -6.97 -12.51
N ASP A 102 -2.04 -8.15 -12.54
CA ASP A 102 -2.75 -8.63 -13.72
C ASP A 102 -3.99 -7.78 -14.03
N THR A 103 -4.72 -7.31 -13.03
CA THR A 103 -5.87 -6.39 -13.24
C THR A 103 -5.41 -5.04 -13.76
N THR A 104 -4.41 -4.42 -13.12
CA THR A 104 -3.86 -3.13 -13.58
C THR A 104 -3.28 -3.22 -14.99
N ILE A 105 -2.58 -4.31 -15.34
CA ILE A 105 -2.10 -4.54 -16.72
C ILE A 105 -3.27 -4.63 -17.71
N ARG A 106 -4.36 -5.31 -17.37
CA ARG A 106 -5.54 -5.40 -18.25
C ARG A 106 -6.20 -4.03 -18.45
N GLU A 107 -6.37 -3.26 -17.38
CA GLU A 107 -6.95 -1.91 -17.42
C GLU A 107 -6.09 -0.95 -18.25
N LEU A 108 -4.78 -0.94 -18.03
CA LEU A 108 -3.85 -0.11 -18.80
C LEU A 108 -3.85 -0.51 -20.28
N LYS A 109 -3.90 -1.80 -20.60
CA LYS A 109 -4.01 -2.27 -21.99
C LYS A 109 -5.33 -1.88 -22.64
N ALA A 110 -6.43 -1.84 -21.89
CA ALA A 110 -7.72 -1.37 -22.40
C ALA A 110 -7.68 0.12 -22.70
N SER A 111 -7.21 0.92 -21.73
CA SER A 111 -7.02 2.37 -21.90
C SER A 111 -6.09 2.71 -23.07
N LEU A 112 -5.00 1.95 -23.23
CA LEU A 112 -4.08 2.10 -24.37
C LEU A 112 -4.82 1.94 -25.71
N ARG A 113 -5.60 0.86 -25.87
CA ARG A 113 -6.36 0.62 -27.11
C ARG A 113 -7.39 1.73 -27.36
N ASP A 114 -8.08 2.18 -26.32
CA ASP A 114 -9.05 3.26 -26.44
C ASP A 114 -8.39 4.57 -26.89
N LEU A 115 -7.20 4.88 -26.34
CA LEU A 115 -6.41 6.04 -26.76
C LEU A 115 -5.85 5.89 -28.17
N GLU A 116 -5.41 4.69 -28.56
CA GLU A 116 -4.96 4.40 -29.93
C GLU A 116 -6.10 4.62 -30.95
N HIS A 117 -7.32 4.15 -30.64
CA HIS A 117 -8.50 4.40 -31.48
C HIS A 117 -8.82 5.89 -31.59
N LYS A 118 -8.91 6.60 -30.46
CA LYS A 118 -9.14 8.06 -30.46
C LYS A 118 -8.07 8.82 -31.23
N ASN A 119 -6.81 8.42 -31.11
CA ASN A 119 -5.71 9.05 -31.83
C ASN A 119 -5.80 8.78 -33.35
N ALA A 120 -6.18 7.56 -33.75
CA ALA A 120 -6.43 7.24 -35.15
C ALA A 120 -7.57 8.09 -35.73
N ASP A 121 -8.68 8.23 -34.99
CA ASP A 121 -9.83 9.05 -35.38
C ASP A 121 -9.46 10.54 -35.51
N LEU A 122 -8.72 11.07 -34.53
CA LEU A 122 -8.23 12.45 -34.58
C LEU A 122 -7.27 12.68 -35.74
N THR A 123 -6.40 11.71 -36.03
CA THR A 123 -5.48 11.77 -37.17
C THR A 123 -6.26 11.77 -38.49
N PHE A 124 -7.30 10.94 -38.61
CA PHE A 124 -8.18 10.92 -39.77
C PHE A 124 -8.91 12.25 -39.95
N LEU A 125 -9.50 12.79 -38.87
CA LEU A 125 -10.20 14.06 -38.88
C LEU A 125 -9.28 15.23 -39.23
N ASN A 126 -8.07 15.26 -38.68
CA ASN A 126 -7.07 16.28 -39.00
C ASN A 126 -6.71 16.25 -40.49
N ASN A 127 -6.45 15.07 -41.04
CA ASN A 127 -6.20 14.92 -42.47
C ASN A 127 -7.38 15.43 -43.31
N GLN A 128 -8.62 15.14 -42.91
CA GLN A 128 -9.81 15.67 -43.59
C GLN A 128 -9.86 17.20 -43.56
N TYR A 129 -9.60 17.83 -42.41
CA TYR A 129 -9.54 19.29 -42.30
C TYR A 129 -8.42 19.90 -43.15
N VAL A 130 -7.25 19.26 -43.21
CA VAL A 130 -6.15 19.68 -44.08
C VAL A 130 -6.57 19.65 -45.55
N HIS A 131 -7.27 18.60 -45.99
CA HIS A 131 -7.81 18.54 -47.35
C HIS A 131 -8.86 19.63 -47.61
N LYS A 132 -9.76 19.86 -46.65
CA LYS A 132 -10.80 20.89 -46.78
C LYS A 132 -10.21 22.31 -46.84
N ALA A 133 -9.21 22.60 -46.02
CA ALA A 133 -8.48 23.87 -46.05
C ALA A 133 -7.82 24.10 -47.42
N LYS A 134 -7.11 23.09 -47.95
CA LYS A 134 -6.51 23.17 -49.30
C LYS A 134 -7.55 23.39 -50.40
N GLN A 135 -8.73 22.78 -50.28
CA GLN A 135 -9.83 23.01 -51.22
C GLN A 135 -10.31 24.47 -51.17
N LEU A 136 -10.58 25.00 -49.98
CA LEU A 136 -11.04 26.37 -49.79
C LEU A 136 -9.98 27.40 -50.23
N GLU A 137 -8.70 27.12 -50.01
CA GLU A 137 -7.60 27.94 -50.52
C GLU A 137 -7.59 28.02 -52.04
N ARG A 138 -7.83 26.90 -52.74
CA ARG A 138 -7.95 26.88 -54.20
C ARG A 138 -9.17 27.68 -54.67
N GLU A 139 -10.34 27.41 -54.10
CA GLU A 139 -11.57 28.14 -54.45
C GLU A 139 -11.45 29.65 -54.20
N SER A 140 -10.75 30.05 -53.13
CA SER A 140 -10.46 31.45 -52.83
C SER A 140 -9.54 32.10 -53.88
N ARG A 141 -8.49 31.38 -54.31
CA ARG A 141 -7.61 31.83 -55.39
C ARG A 141 -8.38 31.97 -56.71
N ASP A 142 -9.17 30.97 -57.09
CA ASP A 142 -9.96 30.99 -58.33
C ASP A 142 -10.97 32.15 -58.36
N LYS A 143 -11.66 32.40 -57.22
CA LYS A 143 -12.56 33.55 -57.08
C LYS A 143 -11.80 34.88 -57.20
N SER A 144 -10.62 34.98 -56.59
CA SER A 144 -9.77 36.17 -56.67
C SER A 144 -9.32 36.43 -58.11
N GLU A 145 -8.90 35.40 -58.84
CA GLU A 145 -8.54 35.49 -60.26
C GLU A 145 -9.75 35.90 -61.12
N THR A 146 -10.91 35.31 -60.87
CA THR A 146 -12.15 35.66 -61.57
C THR A 146 -12.53 37.13 -61.33
N ILE A 147 -12.40 37.63 -60.10
CA ILE A 147 -12.63 39.04 -59.77
C ILE A 147 -11.67 39.94 -60.55
N LEU A 148 -10.37 39.61 -60.59
CA LEU A 148 -9.39 40.38 -61.34
C LEU A 148 -9.71 40.43 -62.84
N GLN A 149 -10.06 39.28 -63.45
CA GLN A 149 -10.46 39.21 -64.86
C GLN A 149 -11.74 40.03 -65.14
N LEU A 150 -12.72 39.99 -64.24
CA LEU A 150 -13.95 40.77 -64.39
C LEU A 150 -13.68 42.26 -64.22
N GLN A 151 -12.83 42.65 -63.28
CA GLN A 151 -12.38 44.04 -63.13
C GLN A 151 -11.68 44.51 -64.40
N GLU A 152 -10.76 43.71 -64.96
CA GLU A 152 -10.10 44.01 -66.23
C GLU A 152 -11.10 44.19 -67.37
N LYS A 153 -12.04 43.25 -67.57
CA LYS A 153 -13.09 43.38 -68.59
C LYS A 153 -14.00 44.59 -68.37
N ASN A 154 -14.29 44.94 -67.12
CA ASN A 154 -15.08 46.11 -66.78
C ASN A 154 -14.35 47.43 -67.12
N PHE A 155 -13.04 47.52 -66.91
CA PHE A 155 -12.23 48.68 -67.34
C PHE A 155 -12.30 48.93 -68.86
N HIS A 156 -12.59 47.90 -69.66
CA HIS A 156 -12.73 47.99 -71.11
C HIS A 156 -14.18 48.22 -71.59
N ALA A 157 -15.17 48.24 -70.68
CA ALA A 157 -16.57 48.44 -71.03
C ALA A 157 -16.86 49.93 -71.34
N VAL A 158 -16.93 50.27 -72.64
CA VAL A 158 -17.27 51.62 -73.12
C VAL A 158 -18.79 51.81 -73.11
N VAL A 159 -19.31 52.60 -72.17
CA VAL A 159 -20.71 53.03 -72.14
C VAL A 159 -20.94 53.99 -73.31
N HIS A 160 -21.64 53.52 -74.35
CA HIS A 160 -22.11 54.37 -75.44
C HIS A 160 -23.36 55.10 -74.97
N THR A 161 -23.23 56.38 -74.61
CA THR A 161 -24.38 57.27 -74.50
C THR A 161 -24.88 57.63 -75.90
N PRO A 162 -26.21 57.64 -76.14
CA PRO A 162 -26.81 58.03 -77.42
C PRO A 162 -26.66 59.56 -77.58
N GLY A 163 -25.47 59.98 -77.97
CA GLY A 163 -25.06 61.38 -78.01
C GLY A 163 -23.62 61.59 -78.47
N GLY A 164 -23.12 60.75 -79.38
CA GLY A 164 -22.06 61.08 -80.35
C GLY A 164 -20.68 61.60 -79.88
N ARG A 165 -20.38 61.70 -78.58
CA ARG A 165 -19.07 62.15 -78.09
C ARG A 165 -18.45 61.11 -77.18
N LYS A 166 -17.44 60.40 -77.70
CA LYS A 166 -16.58 59.48 -76.94
C LYS A 166 -15.80 60.28 -75.88
N LYS A 167 -16.38 60.45 -74.70
CA LYS A 167 -15.63 60.90 -73.52
C LYS A 167 -15.14 59.65 -72.80
N SER A 168 -13.83 59.47 -72.75
CA SER A 168 -13.19 58.55 -71.80
C SER A 168 -13.47 59.10 -70.40
N ILE A 169 -14.50 58.57 -69.75
CA ILE A 169 -14.80 58.91 -68.36
C ILE A 169 -13.74 58.18 -67.54
N PRO A 170 -12.85 58.87 -66.81
CA PRO A 170 -11.92 58.18 -65.93
C PRO A 170 -12.77 57.37 -64.95
N PHE A 171 -12.54 56.06 -64.92
CA PHE A 171 -13.08 55.17 -63.90
C PHE A 171 -12.62 55.69 -62.54
N ARG A 172 -13.36 56.64 -61.96
CA ARG A 172 -13.35 56.84 -60.52
C ARG A 172 -13.83 55.50 -59.99
N ARG A 173 -12.89 54.70 -59.50
CA ARG A 173 -13.17 53.63 -58.55
C ARG A 173 -14.20 54.23 -57.61
N GLN A 174 -15.44 53.75 -57.65
CA GLN A 174 -16.36 53.97 -56.55
C GLN A 174 -15.72 53.18 -55.42
N ARG A 175 -14.75 53.81 -54.72
CA ARG A 175 -14.27 53.32 -53.45
C ARG A 175 -15.49 53.46 -52.57
N MET A 176 -16.11 52.34 -52.25
CA MET A 176 -16.83 52.28 -50.99
C MET A 176 -15.75 52.53 -49.94
N GLU A 177 -15.73 53.75 -49.40
CA GLU A 177 -15.10 53.99 -48.11
C GLU A 177 -15.94 53.20 -47.13
N ILE A 178 -15.38 52.07 -46.71
CA ILE A 178 -15.95 51.29 -45.63
C ILE A 178 -15.48 52.02 -44.37
N ASP A 179 -16.31 52.91 -43.83
CA ASP A 179 -15.98 53.65 -42.61
C ASP A 179 -15.74 52.71 -41.42
N GLN A 180 -16.28 51.48 -41.49
CA GLN A 180 -16.11 50.45 -40.47
C GLN A 180 -16.24 49.04 -41.05
N ALA A 181 -15.20 48.20 -40.91
CA ALA A 181 -15.20 46.83 -41.43
C ALA A 181 -16.29 45.94 -40.81
N VAL A 182 -16.80 46.33 -39.64
CA VAL A 182 -17.85 45.64 -38.87
C VAL A 182 -18.64 46.74 -38.12
N PRO A 183 -19.98 46.68 -38.04
CA PRO A 183 -20.77 47.65 -37.28
C PRO A 183 -20.29 47.75 -35.81
N PRO A 184 -20.51 48.91 -35.14
CA PRO A 184 -20.20 49.05 -33.72
C PRO A 184 -20.90 47.94 -32.96
N ASN A 185 -20.14 47.26 -32.09
CA ASN A 185 -20.69 46.28 -31.18
C ASN A 185 -21.57 47.01 -30.16
N ASP A 186 -22.82 47.30 -30.53
CA ASP A 186 -23.88 47.55 -29.56
C ASP A 186 -23.92 46.29 -28.72
N GLY A 187 -23.48 46.40 -27.46
CA GLY A 187 -23.14 45.32 -26.54
C GLY A 187 -24.25 44.30 -26.30
N ILE A 188 -24.59 43.54 -27.32
CA ILE A 188 -25.20 42.24 -27.22
C ILE A 188 -24.04 41.38 -26.78
N GLY A 189 -23.90 41.22 -25.46
CA GLY A 189 -22.99 40.25 -24.88
C GLY A 189 -23.11 38.97 -25.70
N PHE A 190 -21.98 38.41 -26.13
CA PHE A 190 -21.95 37.12 -26.78
C PHE A 190 -22.69 36.14 -25.87
N HIS A 191 -23.98 35.92 -26.12
CA HIS A 191 -24.69 34.78 -25.62
C HIS A 191 -24.09 33.63 -26.42
N VAL A 192 -23.05 33.03 -25.84
CA VAL A 192 -22.60 31.72 -26.25
C VAL A 192 -23.85 30.85 -26.16
N PRO A 193 -24.40 30.37 -27.29
CA PRO A 193 -25.56 29.51 -27.23
C PRO A 193 -25.20 28.31 -26.35
N PRO A 194 -26.13 27.84 -25.48
CA PRO A 194 -25.87 26.64 -24.70
C PRO A 194 -25.48 25.52 -25.66
N PRO A 195 -24.51 24.68 -25.29
CA PRO A 195 -24.06 23.61 -26.17
C PRO A 195 -25.26 22.70 -26.52
N ASP A 196 -25.51 22.49 -27.81
CA ASP A 196 -26.63 21.68 -28.31
C ASP A 196 -26.52 20.19 -27.91
N ASP A 197 -25.35 19.77 -27.43
CA ASP A 197 -25.03 18.39 -27.06
C ASP A 197 -25.15 18.18 -25.53
N PRO A 198 -26.08 17.32 -25.06
CA PRO A 198 -26.25 16.99 -23.64
C PRO A 198 -24.96 16.56 -22.93
N TYR A 199 -24.05 15.88 -23.63
CA TYR A 199 -22.79 15.42 -23.04
C TYR A 199 -21.84 16.59 -22.72
N VAL A 200 -21.85 17.64 -23.53
CA VAL A 200 -21.00 18.83 -23.33
C VAL A 200 -21.53 19.66 -22.16
N ALA A 201 -22.85 19.74 -21.99
CA ALA A 201 -23.46 20.40 -20.83
C ALA A 201 -23.11 19.69 -19.51
N ASP A 202 -23.22 18.35 -19.46
CA ASP A 202 -22.86 17.57 -18.29
C ASP A 202 -21.37 17.68 -17.95
N LEU A 203 -20.49 17.65 -18.97
CA LEU A 203 -19.05 17.79 -18.77
C LEU A 203 -18.68 19.18 -18.24
N LEU A 204 -19.30 20.24 -18.75
CA LEU A 204 -19.11 21.60 -18.23
C LEU A 204 -19.61 21.71 -16.79
N GLN A 205 -20.76 21.12 -16.47
CA GLN A 205 -21.30 21.12 -15.11
C GLN A 205 -20.39 20.39 -14.12
N VAL A 206 -19.80 19.26 -14.53
CA VAL A 206 -18.81 18.53 -13.72
C VAL A 206 -17.53 19.35 -13.56
N ALA A 207 -17.08 20.04 -14.61
CA ALA A 207 -15.92 20.93 -14.55
C ALA A 207 -16.16 22.10 -13.58
N ASP A 208 -17.31 22.78 -13.66
CA ASP A 208 -17.67 23.89 -12.79
C ASP A 208 -17.80 23.44 -11.33
N ALA A 209 -18.41 22.28 -11.08
CA ALA A 209 -18.47 21.70 -9.73
C ALA A 209 -17.08 21.40 -9.17
N ARG A 210 -16.17 20.89 -10.02
CA ARG A 210 -14.79 20.59 -9.62
C ARG A 210 -13.98 21.86 -9.39
N ILE A 211 -14.18 22.90 -10.18
CA ILE A 211 -13.56 24.22 -9.98
C ILE A 211 -14.00 24.80 -8.63
N ALA A 212 -15.30 24.81 -8.34
CA ALA A 212 -15.81 25.30 -7.06
C ALA A 212 -15.25 24.52 -5.86
N GLU A 213 -15.15 23.20 -5.96
CA GLU A 213 -14.55 22.35 -4.93
C GLU A 213 -13.06 22.66 -4.71
N LEU A 214 -12.30 22.83 -5.80
CA LEU A 214 -10.88 23.18 -5.73
C LEU A 214 -10.67 24.59 -5.17
N GLU A 215 -11.52 25.56 -5.53
CA GLU A 215 -11.48 26.91 -4.96
C GLU A 215 -11.75 26.89 -3.45
N MET A 216 -12.74 26.10 -3.00
CA MET A 216 -13.00 25.91 -1.57
C MET A 216 -11.80 25.27 -0.84
N ALA A 217 -11.17 24.27 -1.44
CA ALA A 217 -10.00 23.61 -0.87
C ALA A 217 -8.79 24.55 -0.78
N VAL A 218 -8.56 25.38 -1.80
CA VAL A 218 -7.51 26.41 -1.82
C VAL A 218 -7.74 27.44 -0.73
N ASN A 219 -8.98 27.93 -0.59
CA ASN A 219 -9.33 28.89 0.46
C ASN A 219 -9.14 28.29 1.86
N SER A 220 -9.60 27.05 2.07
CA SER A 220 -9.41 26.34 3.35
C SER A 220 -7.92 26.12 3.67
N ALA A 221 -7.10 25.79 2.68
CA ALA A 221 -5.66 25.63 2.85
C ALA A 221 -4.97 26.98 3.17
N ALA A 222 -5.41 28.07 2.56
CA ALA A 222 -4.94 29.42 2.86
C ALA A 222 -5.25 29.82 4.30
N ASP A 223 -6.50 29.61 4.76
CA ASP A 223 -6.90 29.88 6.14
C ASP A 223 -6.08 29.05 7.14
N GLN A 224 -5.83 27.78 6.82
CA GLN A 224 -5.05 26.90 7.68
C GLN A 224 -3.58 27.33 7.77
N LYS A 225 -3.00 27.78 6.64
CA LYS A 225 -1.67 28.36 6.59
C LYS A 225 -1.58 29.61 7.47
N ASP A 226 -2.53 30.53 7.36
CA ASP A 226 -2.56 31.76 8.16
C ASP A 226 -2.63 31.46 9.66
N VAL A 227 -3.43 30.46 10.06
CA VAL A 227 -3.48 30.00 11.46
C VAL A 227 -2.13 29.43 11.91
N THR A 228 -1.47 28.62 11.08
CA THR A 228 -0.14 28.07 11.42
C THR A 228 0.93 29.15 11.49
N ASP A 229 0.90 30.13 10.60
CA ASP A 229 1.87 31.23 10.56
C ASP A 229 1.72 32.12 11.81
N ARG A 230 0.48 32.42 12.22
CA ARG A 230 0.21 33.12 13.49
C ARG A 230 0.74 32.35 14.70
N LYS A 231 0.54 31.02 14.74
CA LYS A 231 1.08 30.17 15.82
C LYS A 231 2.60 30.19 15.84
N LEU A 232 3.25 30.05 14.67
CA LEU A 232 4.71 30.09 14.53
C LEU A 232 5.28 31.45 14.93
N GLN A 233 4.59 32.53 14.60
CA GLN A 233 4.96 33.87 15.04
C GLN A 233 4.88 34.00 16.57
N GLY A 234 3.79 33.52 17.18
CA GLY A 234 3.66 33.51 18.65
C GLY A 234 4.74 32.69 19.35
N PHE A 235 5.12 31.52 18.81
CA PHE A 235 6.24 30.73 19.34
C PHE A 235 7.58 31.45 19.19
N ARG A 236 7.79 32.17 18.08
CA ARG A 236 8.99 33.01 17.88
C ARG A 236 9.07 34.14 18.89
N GLU A 237 7.98 34.86 19.12
CA GLU A 237 7.90 35.95 20.10
C GLU A 237 8.13 35.45 21.53
N GLN A 238 7.59 34.26 21.88
CA GLN A 238 7.87 33.62 23.18
C GLN A 238 9.34 33.22 23.34
N HIS A 239 9.96 32.66 22.29
CA HIS A 239 11.38 32.32 22.31
C HIS A 239 12.26 33.57 22.44
N GLU A 240 11.90 34.65 21.74
CA GLU A 240 12.60 35.93 21.81
C GLU A 240 12.46 36.58 23.20
N ALA A 241 11.26 36.61 23.78
CA ALA A 241 11.02 37.07 25.15
C ALA A 241 11.77 36.22 26.20
N ALA A 242 11.80 34.90 26.01
CA ALA A 242 12.55 33.98 26.88
C ALA A 242 14.07 34.12 26.72
N SER A 243 14.57 34.61 25.58
CA SER A 243 16.00 34.91 25.37
C SER A 243 16.42 36.24 26.00
N LEU A 244 15.49 37.20 26.14
CA LEU A 244 15.72 38.50 26.78
C LEU A 244 15.64 38.41 28.32
N SER A 245 14.80 37.52 28.89
CA SER A 245 14.64 37.34 30.34
C SER A 245 15.94 37.01 31.12
N PRO A 246 16.85 36.11 30.67
CA PRO A 246 18.09 35.79 31.38
C PRO A 246 19.16 36.89 31.31
N SER A 247 18.98 37.90 30.45
CA SER A 247 19.91 39.03 30.32
C SER A 247 19.61 40.19 31.27
N CYS A 248 18.34 40.36 31.71
CA CYS A 248 17.97 41.36 32.71
C CYS A 248 18.34 40.95 34.15
N LEU A 249 18.21 39.67 34.50
CA LEU A 249 18.56 39.20 35.86
C LEU A 249 20.07 39.12 36.14
N ARG A 250 20.91 39.06 35.10
CA ARG A 250 22.38 39.08 35.27
C ARG A 250 22.94 40.49 35.51
N LYS A 251 22.31 41.55 34.99
CA LYS A 251 22.78 42.92 35.19
C LYS A 251 22.42 43.53 36.55
N GLU A 252 21.42 43.00 37.26
CA GLU A 252 21.10 43.43 38.63
C GLU A 252 21.98 42.77 39.71
N GLN A 253 22.64 41.64 39.41
CA GLN A 253 23.56 40.99 40.35
C GLN A 253 25.01 41.50 40.26
N GLU A 254 25.43 42.09 39.14
CA GLU A 254 26.77 42.69 39.00
C GLU A 254 26.88 44.13 39.53
N CYS A 255 25.77 44.79 39.88
CA CYS A 255 25.78 46.17 40.41
C CYS A 255 25.74 46.27 41.96
N LYS A 256 25.90 45.14 42.67
CA LYS A 256 25.86 45.06 44.15
C LYS A 256 27.11 44.48 44.81
N MET A 257 28.24 44.43 44.09
CA MET A 257 29.56 44.13 44.67
C MET A 257 30.49 45.31 44.49
#